data_AF-A0A9W9UQ81-F1
#
_entry.id   AF-A0A9W9UQ81-F1
#
_cell.length_a   1.000
_cell.length_b   1.000
_cell.length_c   1.000
_cell.angle_alpha   90.00
_cell.angle_beta   90.00
_cell.angle_gamma   90.00
#
_symmetry.space_group_name_H-M   'P 1'
#
loop_
_entity.id
_entity.type
_entity.pdbx_description
1 polymer ?
#
loop_
_entity_poly.entity_id
_entity_poly.type
_entity_poly.pdbx_seq_one_letter_code
_entity_poly.pdbx_strand_id
1 'polypeptide(L)'
;MTVLSTLGVGDGYVQYALLAAIAGVLLINLKSLPFVWHLRVIKGLSTQFLGARLSSPRQIAPNGILVDDQSGGIPLVFSYMVTSHQNALMECDYNIHKSNSTFFSDMDINRAQLLLNLFPRLPRWAPETAADTPDSKKAEKIVSIALGGTSCVFKREIKPLQRYEVWSRVLSWDAKWLVVVSYFVKAGTHRNVMRGLRKEAKPKEGSELEKAILAVGVTRYVFKDGRRTTPPRGSVEDHGPLSVCHHWW
;
A
#
# COMPACT_ATOMS: atom_id res chain seq x y z
N MET A 1 -30.81 22.93 -24.39
CA MET A 1 -30.30 23.82 -23.32
C MET A 1 -29.21 23.09 -22.57
N THR A 2 -28.00 23.63 -22.51
CA THR A 2 -26.88 23.05 -21.73
C THR A 2 -26.97 23.55 -20.28
N VAL A 3 -26.48 22.78 -19.31
CA VAL A 3 -26.43 23.14 -17.86
C VAL A 3 -25.77 24.51 -17.60
N LEU A 4 -24.98 25.02 -18.55
CA LEU A 4 -24.33 26.31 -18.50
C LEU A 4 -25.23 27.47 -18.95
N SER A 5 -26.18 27.21 -19.87
CA SER A 5 -27.17 28.22 -20.30
C SER A 5 -28.16 28.60 -19.19
N THR A 6 -28.39 27.70 -18.22
CA THR A 6 -29.21 27.95 -17.03
C THR A 6 -28.51 28.79 -15.94
N LEU A 7 -27.20 29.01 -16.04
CA LEU A 7 -26.42 29.83 -15.10
C LEU A 7 -26.28 31.31 -15.57
N GLY A 8 -26.99 31.72 -16.62
CA GLY A 8 -26.97 33.10 -17.13
C GLY A 8 -25.67 33.51 -17.83
N VAL A 9 -24.79 32.57 -18.14
CA VAL A 9 -23.53 32.82 -18.87
C VAL A 9 -23.85 32.86 -20.37
N GLY A 10 -24.23 34.05 -20.86
CA GLY A 10 -24.66 34.27 -22.25
C GLY A 10 -23.53 34.46 -23.27
N ASP A 11 -22.27 34.56 -22.83
CA ASP A 11 -21.12 34.83 -23.69
C ASP A 11 -20.26 33.58 -23.90
N GLY A 12 -20.04 33.20 -25.15
CA GLY A 12 -19.36 31.95 -25.53
C GLY A 12 -17.95 31.84 -24.95
N TYR A 13 -17.23 32.97 -24.87
CA TYR A 13 -15.89 33.02 -24.26
C TYR A 13 -15.90 32.68 -22.77
N VAL A 14 -16.88 33.19 -22.02
CA VAL A 14 -17.01 32.92 -20.58
C VAL A 14 -17.36 31.46 -20.35
N GLN A 15 -18.19 30.88 -21.23
CA GLN A 15 -18.51 29.45 -21.17
C GLN A 15 -17.28 28.55 -21.37
N TYR A 16 -16.44 28.84 -22.36
CA TYR A 16 -15.20 28.07 -22.58
C TYR A 16 -14.19 28.25 -21.45
N ALA A 17 -14.04 29.48 -20.94
CA ALA A 17 -13.16 29.75 -19.81
C ALA A 17 -13.61 28.99 -18.54
N LEU A 18 -14.91 28.95 -18.28
CA LEU A 18 -15.47 28.21 -17.14
C LEU A 18 -15.27 26.70 -17.29
N LEU A 19 -15.50 26.14 -18.48
CA LEU A 19 -15.24 24.73 -18.76
C LEU A 19 -13.76 24.37 -18.60
N ALA A 20 -12.85 25.23 -19.07
CA ALA A 20 -11.42 25.05 -18.91
C ALA A 20 -11.00 25.10 -17.44
N ALA A 21 -11.58 26.02 -16.65
CA ALA A 21 -11.34 26.11 -15.21
C ALA A 21 -11.82 24.84 -14.47
N ILE A 22 -13.04 24.37 -14.76
CA ILE A 22 -13.59 23.13 -14.20
C ILE A 22 -12.69 21.94 -14.56
N ALA A 23 -12.32 21.81 -15.84
CA ALA A 23 -11.42 20.75 -16.29
C ALA A 23 -10.06 20.81 -15.57
N GLY A 24 -9.50 22.01 -15.39
CA GLY A 24 -8.27 22.22 -14.63
C GLY A 24 -8.37 21.75 -13.18
N VAL A 25 -9.46 22.11 -12.48
CA VAL A 25 -9.71 21.67 -11.10
C VAL A 25 -9.85 20.15 -11.03
N LEU A 26 -10.57 19.53 -11.97
CA LEU A 26 -10.74 18.07 -12.04
C LEU A 26 -9.41 17.36 -12.31
N LEU A 27 -8.56 17.89 -13.19
CA LEU A 27 -7.26 17.29 -13.52
C LEU A 27 -6.29 17.36 -12.35
N ILE A 28 -6.18 18.51 -11.67
CA ILE A 28 -5.33 18.68 -10.48
C ILE A 28 -5.78 17.75 -9.34
N ASN A 29 -7.09 17.48 -9.27
CA ASN A 29 -7.69 16.65 -8.22
C ASN A 29 -8.15 15.28 -8.71
N LEU A 30 -7.60 14.80 -9.83
CA LEU A 30 -8.01 13.53 -10.44
C LEU A 30 -7.95 12.39 -9.41
N LYS A 31 -6.92 12.41 -8.56
CA LYS A 31 -6.71 11.45 -7.47
C LYS A 31 -7.87 11.38 -6.48
N SER A 32 -8.56 12.50 -6.23
CA SER A 32 -9.64 12.65 -5.25
C SER A 32 -11.03 12.45 -5.85
N LEU A 33 -11.15 12.21 -7.16
CA LEU A 33 -12.45 11.94 -7.77
C LEU A 33 -13.01 10.58 -7.31
N PRO A 34 -14.36 10.45 -7.26
CA PRO A 34 -15.00 9.16 -7.01
C PRO A 34 -14.44 8.05 -7.91
N PHE A 35 -14.37 6.84 -7.38
CA PHE A 35 -13.85 5.64 -8.04
C PHE A 35 -12.35 5.63 -8.42
N VAL A 36 -11.66 6.77 -8.50
CA VAL A 36 -10.24 6.81 -8.87
C VAL A 36 -9.37 6.06 -7.86
N TRP A 37 -9.71 6.09 -6.57
CA TRP A 37 -9.05 5.26 -5.57
C TRP A 37 -9.14 3.76 -5.90
N HIS A 38 -10.32 3.26 -6.29
CA HIS A 38 -10.51 1.85 -6.66
C HIS A 38 -9.67 1.48 -7.89
N LEU A 39 -9.65 2.35 -8.91
CA LEU A 39 -8.82 2.15 -10.10
C LEU A 39 -7.33 2.08 -9.73
N ARG A 40 -6.86 2.91 -8.79
CA ARG A 40 -5.47 2.89 -8.32
C ARG A 40 -5.14 1.59 -7.56
N VAL A 41 -6.06 1.11 -6.71
CA VAL A 41 -5.92 -0.19 -6.03
C VAL A 41 -5.84 -1.32 -7.05
N ILE A 42 -6.82 -1.41 -7.95
CA ILE A 42 -6.89 -2.47 -8.97
C ILE A 42 -5.64 -2.43 -9.85
N LYS A 43 -5.25 -1.25 -10.35
CA LYS A 43 -4.03 -1.07 -11.14
C LYS A 43 -2.80 -1.58 -10.39
N GLY A 44 -2.63 -1.18 -9.13
CA GLY A 44 -1.52 -1.63 -8.29
C GLY A 44 -1.49 -3.16 -8.17
N LEU A 45 -2.61 -3.76 -7.76
CA LEU A 45 -2.72 -5.22 -7.61
C LEU A 45 -2.46 -5.95 -8.93
N SER A 46 -3.07 -5.52 -10.04
CA SER A 46 -2.85 -6.12 -11.36
C SER A 46 -1.38 -6.05 -11.79
N THR A 47 -0.70 -4.92 -11.55
CA THR A 47 0.72 -4.81 -11.91
C THR A 47 1.62 -5.73 -11.10
N GLN A 48 1.34 -5.90 -9.80
CA GLN A 48 2.11 -6.81 -8.96
C GLN A 48 1.83 -8.28 -9.34
N PHE A 49 0.57 -8.62 -9.58
CA PHE A 49 0.15 -9.97 -9.97
C PHE A 49 0.74 -10.39 -11.32
N LEU A 50 0.69 -9.53 -12.34
CA LEU A 50 1.25 -9.78 -13.66
C LEU A 50 2.79 -9.79 -13.63
N GLY A 51 3.39 -8.84 -12.90
CA GLY A 51 4.84 -8.76 -12.75
C GLY A 51 5.45 -10.00 -12.11
N ALA A 52 4.80 -10.55 -11.08
CA ALA A 52 5.20 -11.79 -10.43
C ALA A 52 5.12 -13.03 -11.34
N ARG A 53 4.29 -12.99 -12.41
CA ARG A 53 4.08 -14.12 -13.33
C ARG A 53 4.87 -14.02 -14.64
N LEU A 54 5.25 -12.81 -15.06
CA LEU A 54 5.83 -12.55 -16.38
C LEU A 54 7.29 -12.09 -16.35
N SER A 55 7.83 -11.66 -15.20
CA SER A 55 9.18 -11.09 -15.11
C SER A 55 10.09 -11.87 -14.17
N SER A 56 11.36 -12.00 -14.56
CA SER A 56 12.50 -12.43 -13.72
C SER A 56 12.47 -11.70 -12.36
N PRO A 57 12.83 -12.35 -11.24
CA PRO A 57 12.58 -11.82 -9.91
C PRO A 57 13.34 -10.50 -9.73
N ARG A 58 12.65 -9.49 -9.17
CA ARG A 58 13.20 -8.28 -8.51
C ARG A 58 13.26 -6.97 -9.27
N GLN A 59 12.54 -6.78 -10.38
CA GLN A 59 12.23 -5.42 -10.86
C GLN A 59 10.75 -5.29 -11.24
N ILE A 60 9.87 -5.23 -10.24
CA ILE A 60 8.45 -5.03 -10.51
C ILE A 60 8.12 -3.54 -10.38
N ALA A 61 7.92 -2.92 -11.55
CA ALA A 61 7.05 -1.79 -11.92
C ALA A 61 7.15 -0.40 -11.24
N PRO A 62 6.83 0.69 -11.98
CA PRO A 62 6.79 2.07 -11.47
C PRO A 62 5.69 2.37 -10.43
N ASN A 63 4.77 1.43 -10.18
CA ASN A 63 3.62 1.62 -9.27
C ASN A 63 3.83 1.06 -7.86
N GLY A 64 4.99 0.43 -7.59
CA GLY A 64 5.31 -0.16 -6.31
C GLY A 64 6.53 -1.07 -6.43
N ILE A 65 7.63 -0.75 -5.73
CA ILE A 65 8.87 -1.54 -5.76
C ILE A 65 8.96 -2.36 -4.49
N LEU A 66 9.08 -3.68 -4.62
CA LEU A 66 9.48 -4.54 -3.51
C LEU A 66 11.01 -4.49 -3.37
N VAL A 67 11.47 -3.92 -2.27
CA VAL A 67 12.87 -3.69 -1.98
C VAL A 67 13.32 -4.74 -0.99
N ASP A 68 14.01 -5.74 -1.53
CA ASP A 68 14.66 -6.82 -0.78
C ASP A 68 16.14 -6.48 -0.56
N ASP A 69 16.71 -6.95 0.54
CA ASP A 69 18.14 -6.82 0.76
C ASP A 69 18.89 -7.82 -0.15
N GLN A 70 19.38 -7.33 -1.28
CA GLN A 70 20.14 -8.14 -2.25
C GLN A 70 21.45 -8.73 -1.67
N SER A 71 21.80 -8.41 -0.42
CA SER A 71 22.97 -8.91 0.30
C SER A 71 22.72 -10.22 1.06
N GLY A 72 21.51 -10.80 1.00
CA GLY A 72 21.23 -12.15 1.47
C GLY A 72 20.90 -12.29 2.97
N GLY A 73 20.72 -11.18 3.70
CA GLY A 73 20.48 -11.21 5.14
C GLY A 73 19.01 -11.08 5.58
N ILE A 74 18.13 -10.47 4.79
CA ILE A 74 16.74 -10.18 5.21
C ILE A 74 15.77 -11.14 4.50
N PRO A 75 14.97 -11.94 5.23
CA PRO A 75 13.94 -12.77 4.64
C PRO A 75 12.90 -11.94 3.88
N LEU A 76 12.39 -12.46 2.75
CA LEU A 76 11.46 -11.75 1.86
C LEU A 76 10.21 -11.20 2.58
N VAL A 77 9.73 -11.89 3.62
CA VAL A 77 8.58 -11.45 4.43
C VAL A 77 8.79 -10.07 5.05
N PHE A 78 10.04 -9.69 5.26
CA PHE A 78 10.47 -8.45 5.89
C PHE A 78 10.89 -7.36 4.89
N SER A 79 10.73 -7.62 3.58
CA SER A 79 11.03 -6.65 2.51
C SER A 79 10.05 -5.48 2.51
N TYR A 80 10.51 -4.34 2.02
CA TYR A 80 9.69 -3.12 1.93
C TYR A 80 8.93 -3.06 0.62
N MET A 81 7.64 -2.77 0.65
CA MET A 81 6.87 -2.32 -0.50
C MET A 81 6.85 -0.79 -0.51
N VAL A 82 7.39 -0.19 -1.58
CA VAL A 82 7.53 1.27 -1.72
C VAL A 82 6.66 1.78 -2.86
N THR A 83 5.72 2.66 -2.58
CA THR A 83 4.86 3.32 -3.58
C THR A 83 5.02 4.84 -3.51
N SER A 84 4.95 5.51 -4.66
CA SER A 84 5.10 6.97 -4.77
C SER A 84 3.76 7.66 -4.94
N HIS A 85 3.57 8.76 -4.21
CA HIS A 85 2.30 9.49 -4.13
C HIS A 85 2.54 11.00 -4.17
N GLN A 86 1.47 11.73 -4.45
CA GLN A 86 1.42 13.19 -4.34
C GLN A 86 0.16 13.58 -3.56
N ASN A 87 0.26 14.62 -2.74
CA ASN A 87 -0.87 15.18 -2.01
C ASN A 87 -1.72 16.02 -2.95
N ALA A 88 -2.93 15.57 -3.30
CA ALA A 88 -3.83 16.36 -4.13
C ALA A 88 -4.38 17.56 -3.34
N LEU A 89 -4.80 18.64 -4.01
CA LEU A 89 -5.32 19.81 -3.31
C LEU A 89 -6.57 19.46 -2.48
N MET A 90 -7.46 18.64 -3.05
CA MET A 90 -8.68 18.15 -2.40
C MET A 90 -8.44 17.03 -1.37
N GLU A 91 -7.18 16.66 -1.11
CA GLU A 91 -6.81 15.83 0.05
C GLU A 91 -6.38 16.69 1.24
N CYS A 92 -6.27 18.01 1.08
CA CYS A 92 -5.90 18.90 2.17
C CYS A 92 -7.11 19.22 3.07
N ASP A 93 -6.84 19.42 4.36
CA ASP A 93 -7.83 19.92 5.31
C ASP A 93 -7.85 21.45 5.37
N TYR A 94 -8.58 22.00 6.35
CA TYR A 94 -8.69 23.45 6.57
C TYR A 94 -7.36 24.14 6.89
N ASN A 95 -6.34 23.39 7.36
CA ASN A 95 -5.00 23.91 7.61
C ASN A 95 -4.13 23.88 6.35
N ILE A 96 -4.65 23.46 5.20
CA ILE A 96 -3.92 23.46 3.91
C ILE A 96 -2.75 22.45 3.93
N HIS A 97 -2.89 21.38 4.70
CA HIS A 97 -1.99 20.23 4.67
C HIS A 97 -2.79 18.95 4.45
N LYS A 98 -2.11 17.87 4.05
CA LYS A 98 -2.77 16.57 3.85
C LYS A 98 -3.60 16.21 5.08
N SER A 99 -4.91 16.02 4.87
CA SER A 99 -5.83 15.65 5.93
C SER A 99 -5.45 14.29 6.51
N ASN A 100 -5.50 14.17 7.83
CA ASN A 100 -5.15 12.95 8.58
C ASN A 100 -5.85 11.69 8.04
N SER A 101 -7.11 11.80 7.60
CA SER A 101 -7.88 10.69 7.06
C SER A 101 -7.35 10.18 5.72
N THR A 102 -6.76 11.06 4.91
CA THR A 102 -6.29 10.72 3.55
C THR A 102 -4.95 9.99 3.55
N PHE A 103 -4.28 9.84 4.70
CA PHE A 103 -3.11 8.96 4.80
C PHE A 103 -3.52 7.50 4.58
N PHE A 104 -4.67 7.08 5.09
CA PHE A 104 -5.10 5.69 5.03
C PHE A 104 -5.35 5.21 3.60
N SER A 105 -5.86 6.08 2.71
CA SER A 105 -6.16 5.71 1.31
C SER A 105 -4.93 5.28 0.52
N ASP A 106 -3.81 6.00 0.67
CA ASP A 106 -2.54 5.67 0.03
C ASP A 106 -1.83 4.51 0.76
N MET A 107 -1.97 4.43 2.08
CA MET A 107 -1.45 3.32 2.88
C MET A 107 -2.16 1.99 2.58
N ASP A 108 -3.46 2.00 2.29
CA ASP A 108 -4.21 0.82 1.83
C ASP A 108 -3.67 0.29 0.49
N ILE A 109 -3.45 1.18 -0.50
CA ILE A 109 -2.90 0.79 -1.82
C ILE A 109 -1.53 0.11 -1.65
N ASN A 110 -0.66 0.69 -0.82
CA ASN A 110 0.68 0.14 -0.59
C ASN A 110 0.63 -1.23 0.13
N ARG A 111 -0.14 -1.34 1.22
CA ARG A 111 -0.26 -2.60 1.97
C ARG A 111 -0.94 -3.70 1.17
N ALA A 112 -1.94 -3.38 0.35
CA ALA A 112 -2.58 -4.36 -0.52
C ALA A 112 -1.58 -4.94 -1.53
N GLN A 113 -0.72 -4.10 -2.12
CA GLN A 113 0.37 -4.55 -2.99
C GLN A 113 1.41 -5.39 -2.24
N LEU A 114 1.78 -5.01 -1.00
CA LEU A 114 2.69 -5.80 -0.17
C LEU A 114 2.12 -7.18 0.12
N LEU A 115 0.88 -7.25 0.62
CA LEU A 115 0.25 -8.51 1.01
C LEU A 115 0.07 -9.45 -0.18
N LEU A 116 -0.26 -8.92 -1.36
CA LEU A 116 -0.32 -9.72 -2.59
C LEU A 116 1.05 -10.28 -2.99
N ASN A 117 2.13 -9.51 -2.83
CA ASN A 117 3.48 -9.98 -3.13
C ASN A 117 3.98 -11.03 -2.12
N LEU A 118 3.69 -10.84 -0.83
CA LEU A 118 4.11 -11.76 0.22
C LEU A 118 3.26 -13.03 0.24
N PHE A 119 1.97 -12.92 -0.08
CA PHE A 119 1.03 -14.03 -0.08
C PHE A 119 0.35 -14.17 -1.46
N PRO A 120 1.10 -14.52 -2.51
CA PRO A 120 0.58 -14.55 -3.89
C PRO A 120 -0.51 -15.59 -4.11
N ARG A 121 -0.65 -16.55 -3.17
CA ARG A 121 -1.73 -17.55 -3.16
C ARG A 121 -3.03 -17.02 -2.54
N LEU A 122 -3.07 -15.77 -2.07
CA LEU A 122 -4.23 -15.14 -1.44
C LEU A 122 -4.74 -13.91 -2.22
N PRO A 123 -6.08 -13.65 -2.21
CA PRO A 123 -7.12 -14.50 -1.65
C PRO A 123 -7.37 -15.75 -2.50
N ARG A 124 -7.58 -16.90 -1.85
CA ARG A 124 -7.90 -18.15 -2.54
C ARG A 124 -9.40 -18.22 -2.76
N TRP A 125 -9.86 -18.14 -4.00
CA TRP A 125 -11.30 -18.11 -4.33
C TRP A 125 -11.83 -19.46 -4.85
N ALA A 126 -10.95 -20.43 -5.08
CA ALA A 126 -11.29 -21.79 -5.48
C ALA A 126 -10.70 -22.80 -4.48
N PRO A 127 -11.49 -23.81 -4.04
CA PRO A 127 -10.96 -24.91 -3.23
C PRO A 127 -9.93 -25.68 -4.04
N GLU A 128 -8.82 -26.07 -3.42
CA GLU A 128 -7.90 -27.03 -4.02
C GLU A 128 -8.66 -28.34 -4.16
N THR A 129 -8.74 -28.89 -5.38
CA THR A 129 -9.19 -30.27 -5.57
C THR A 129 -8.15 -31.14 -4.88
N ALA A 130 -8.40 -31.48 -3.62
CA ALA A 130 -7.57 -32.41 -2.87
C ALA A 130 -7.41 -33.66 -3.72
N ALA A 131 -6.18 -33.93 -4.14
CA ALA A 131 -5.81 -35.23 -4.65
C ALA A 131 -6.12 -36.26 -3.55
N ASP A 132 -7.11 -37.11 -3.83
CA ASP A 132 -7.29 -38.46 -3.30
C ASP A 132 -7.00 -38.70 -1.80
N THR A 133 -7.66 -37.98 -0.91
CA THR A 133 -7.89 -38.46 0.48
C THR A 133 -9.39 -38.63 0.74
N PRO A 134 -9.92 -39.86 0.87
CA PRO A 134 -11.36 -40.12 0.91
C PRO A 134 -12.11 -39.65 2.17
N ASP A 135 -11.48 -38.93 3.10
CA ASP A 135 -12.07 -38.69 4.43
C ASP A 135 -11.95 -37.25 4.97
N SER A 136 -11.47 -36.29 4.17
CA SER A 136 -11.39 -34.89 4.60
C SER A 136 -12.61 -34.09 4.15
N LYS A 137 -13.67 -34.05 4.96
CA LYS A 137 -14.74 -33.03 4.92
C LYS A 137 -14.22 -31.62 5.30
N LYS A 138 -13.14 -31.14 4.68
CA LYS A 138 -12.63 -29.78 4.83
C LYS A 138 -12.53 -29.17 3.44
N ALA A 139 -13.68 -28.78 2.89
CA ALA A 139 -13.70 -27.80 1.83
C ALA A 139 -13.05 -26.53 2.37
N GLU A 140 -11.78 -26.29 2.01
CA GLU A 140 -11.06 -25.06 2.36
C GLU A 140 -11.85 -23.87 1.84
N LYS A 141 -12.24 -22.97 2.74
CA LYS A 141 -12.99 -21.77 2.37
C LYS A 141 -12.00 -20.68 2.01
N ILE A 142 -12.56 -19.62 1.42
CA ILE A 142 -11.83 -18.46 0.95
C ILE A 142 -10.85 -17.99 2.04
N VAL A 143 -9.56 -18.17 1.79
CA VAL A 143 -8.53 -17.61 2.67
C VAL A 143 -8.33 -16.16 2.26
N SER A 144 -8.63 -15.24 3.17
CA SER A 144 -8.57 -13.79 2.95
C SER A 144 -7.82 -13.10 4.08
N ILE A 145 -7.24 -11.95 3.78
CA ILE A 145 -6.54 -11.11 4.76
C ILE A 145 -7.45 -9.93 5.08
N ALA A 146 -7.95 -9.86 6.32
CA ALA A 146 -8.85 -8.81 6.76
C ALA A 146 -8.13 -7.80 7.66
N LEU A 147 -8.41 -6.52 7.47
CA LEU A 147 -7.92 -5.44 8.32
C LEU A 147 -8.63 -5.49 9.68
N GLY A 148 -7.88 -5.67 10.77
CA GLY A 148 -8.42 -5.66 12.14
C GLY A 148 -8.37 -4.29 12.80
N GLY A 149 -7.39 -3.47 12.45
CA GLY A 149 -7.25 -2.12 12.96
C GLY A 149 -5.99 -1.44 12.46
N THR A 150 -5.99 -0.10 12.47
CA THR A 150 -4.86 0.72 12.06
C THR A 150 -4.72 1.91 12.99
N SER A 151 -3.49 2.33 13.24
CA SER A 151 -3.14 3.53 14.01
C SER A 151 -2.07 4.28 13.22
N CYS A 152 -2.11 5.61 13.25
CA CYS A 152 -1.16 6.45 12.54
C CYS A 152 -0.70 7.59 13.46
N VAL A 153 0.61 7.77 13.54
CA VAL A 153 1.26 8.89 14.24
C VAL A 153 1.79 9.84 13.18
N PHE A 154 1.24 11.06 13.16
CA PHE A 154 1.64 12.12 12.25
C PHE A 154 2.80 12.90 12.89
N LYS A 155 3.96 12.88 12.25
CA LYS A 155 5.16 13.57 12.75
C LYS A 155 5.34 14.94 12.11
N ARG A 156 5.03 15.06 10.82
CA ARG A 156 5.21 16.28 10.02
C ARG A 156 4.13 16.40 8.97
N GLU A 157 3.77 17.65 8.67
CA GLU A 157 2.81 17.97 7.63
C GLU A 157 3.29 17.56 6.23
N ILE A 158 2.33 17.25 5.36
CA ILE A 158 2.56 17.06 3.93
C ILE A 158 1.84 18.21 3.22
N LYS A 159 2.62 19.06 2.54
CA LYS A 159 2.11 20.26 1.87
C LYS A 159 1.27 19.92 0.64
N PRO A 160 0.45 20.85 0.13
CA PRO A 160 -0.29 20.66 -1.10
C PRO A 160 0.68 20.36 -2.25
N LEU A 161 0.33 19.42 -3.12
CA LEU A 161 1.14 18.97 -4.26
C LEU A 161 2.52 18.39 -3.91
N GLN A 162 2.85 18.25 -2.62
CA GLN A 162 4.10 17.62 -2.17
C GLN A 162 4.08 16.13 -2.55
N ARG A 163 5.21 15.66 -3.11
CA ARG A 163 5.45 14.25 -3.37
C ARG A 163 6.03 13.57 -2.12
N TYR A 164 5.63 12.33 -1.91
CA TYR A 164 6.10 11.47 -0.83
C TYR A 164 6.02 10.01 -1.25
N GLU A 165 6.64 9.15 -0.46
CA GLU A 165 6.59 7.71 -0.64
C GLU A 165 5.94 7.05 0.59
N VAL A 166 5.28 5.92 0.36
CA VAL A 166 4.74 5.06 1.40
C VAL A 166 5.50 3.75 1.38
N TRP A 167 6.02 3.36 2.53
CA TRP A 167 6.88 2.19 2.69
C TRP A 167 6.26 1.25 3.70
N SER A 168 5.76 0.09 3.30
CA SER A 168 5.24 -0.89 4.25
C SER A 168 6.06 -2.17 4.26
N ARG A 169 6.16 -2.79 5.43
CA ARG A 169 6.73 -4.14 5.60
C ARG A 169 6.05 -4.86 6.75
N VAL A 170 6.17 -6.18 6.78
CA VAL A 170 5.84 -6.94 7.99
C VAL A 170 6.81 -6.52 9.09
N LEU A 171 6.27 -6.20 10.26
CA LEU A 171 7.03 -5.91 11.48
C LEU A 171 7.21 -7.20 12.28
N SER A 172 6.10 -7.87 12.56
CA SER A 172 6.03 -9.11 13.33
C SER A 172 4.65 -9.75 13.15
N TRP A 173 4.43 -10.90 13.77
CA TRP A 173 3.11 -11.51 13.92
C TRP A 173 3.01 -12.23 15.26
N ASP A 174 1.79 -12.38 15.75
CA ASP A 174 1.47 -13.20 16.93
C ASP A 174 0.57 -14.39 16.52
N ALA A 175 -0.11 -15.02 17.49
CA ALA A 175 -1.01 -16.15 17.24
C ALA A 175 -2.26 -15.79 16.40
N LYS A 176 -2.60 -14.50 16.27
CA LYS A 176 -3.83 -14.01 15.63
C LYS A 176 -3.56 -12.93 14.57
N TRP A 177 -2.63 -12.02 14.84
CA TRP A 177 -2.43 -10.79 14.09
C TRP A 177 -1.10 -10.81 13.33
N LEU A 178 -1.16 -10.50 12.05
CA LEU A 178 -0.01 -10.04 11.27
C LEU A 178 0.10 -8.52 11.46
N VAL A 179 1.25 -8.05 11.95
CA VAL A 179 1.52 -6.64 12.20
C VAL A 179 2.36 -6.07 11.05
N VAL A 180 1.82 -5.07 10.37
CA VAL A 180 2.48 -4.35 9.28
C VAL A 180 2.75 -2.93 9.74
N VAL A 181 3.99 -2.47 9.55
CA VAL A 181 4.38 -1.08 9.78
C VAL A 181 4.47 -0.36 8.43
N SER A 182 3.98 0.88 8.39
CA SER A 182 3.99 1.75 7.21
C SER A 182 4.68 3.07 7.56
N TYR A 183 5.58 3.55 6.71
CA TYR A 183 6.25 4.84 6.87
C TYR A 183 5.88 5.75 5.70
N PHE A 184 5.45 6.97 6.01
CA PHE A 184 5.38 8.04 5.03
C PHE A 184 6.70 8.78 5.06
N VAL A 185 7.38 8.87 3.92
CA VAL A 185 8.69 9.50 3.82
C VAL A 185 8.72 10.54 2.70
N LYS A 186 9.60 11.54 2.83
CA LYS A 186 9.84 12.51 1.74
C LYS A 186 10.26 11.77 0.46
N ALA A 187 9.76 12.19 -0.69
CA ALA A 187 10.10 11.57 -1.97
C ALA A 187 11.62 11.61 -2.23
N GLY A 188 12.17 10.54 -2.79
CA GLY A 188 13.61 10.44 -3.09
C GLY A 188 14.48 10.07 -1.89
N THR A 189 13.90 9.87 -0.69
CA THR A 189 14.65 9.43 0.48
C THR A 189 15.01 7.93 0.42
N HIS A 190 14.43 7.18 -0.53
CA HIS A 190 14.65 5.76 -0.73
C HIS A 190 16.10 5.29 -0.66
N ARG A 191 16.99 5.91 -1.44
CA ARG A 191 18.40 5.52 -1.46
C ARG A 191 19.12 5.82 -0.15
N ASN A 192 18.81 6.95 0.48
CA ASN A 192 19.50 7.42 1.68
C ASN A 192 19.08 6.65 2.94
N VAL A 193 17.79 6.35 3.09
CA VAL A 193 17.27 5.54 4.21
C VAL A 193 17.77 4.10 4.11
N MET A 194 17.70 3.48 2.92
CA MET A 194 18.19 2.11 2.73
C MET A 194 19.70 2.00 2.99
N ARG A 195 20.48 3.02 2.61
CA ARG A 195 21.92 3.10 2.93
C ARG A 195 22.17 3.32 4.43
N GLY A 196 21.30 4.06 5.11
CA GLY A 196 21.37 4.29 6.56
C GLY A 196 21.04 3.03 7.37
N LEU A 197 19.99 2.30 6.99
CA LEU A 197 19.61 1.00 7.59
C LEU A 197 20.73 -0.04 7.45
N ARG A 198 21.44 -0.05 6.30
CA ARG A 198 22.61 -0.92 6.07
C ARG A 198 23.81 -0.64 6.98
N LYS A 199 23.90 0.55 7.57
CA LYS A 199 25.09 0.97 8.33
C LYS A 199 24.96 0.77 9.85
N GLU A 200 23.87 0.17 10.34
CA GLU A 200 23.57 0.07 11.79
C GLU A 200 23.84 1.38 12.56
N ALA A 201 23.71 2.51 11.88
CA ALA A 201 23.99 3.79 12.49
C ALA A 201 22.77 4.11 13.36
N LYS A 202 22.93 4.01 14.68
CA LYS A 202 21.94 4.54 15.62
C LYS A 202 21.58 5.96 15.16
N PRO A 203 20.34 6.23 14.74
CA PRO A 203 19.98 7.54 14.28
C PRO A 203 20.15 8.50 15.46
N LYS A 204 21.05 9.48 15.30
CA LYS A 204 21.12 10.60 16.25
C LYS A 204 19.77 11.31 16.24
N GLU A 205 19.28 11.67 17.42
CA GLU A 205 18.05 12.44 17.58
C GLU A 205 18.15 13.73 16.75
N GLY A 206 17.16 13.99 15.90
CA GLY A 206 17.19 15.11 14.95
C GLY A 206 17.98 14.87 13.65
N SER A 207 18.40 13.63 13.37
CA SER A 207 19.06 13.28 12.09
C SER A 207 18.18 13.60 10.88
N GLU A 208 18.81 13.88 9.74
CA GLU A 208 18.10 14.10 8.46
C GLU A 208 17.22 12.89 8.07
N LEU A 209 17.59 11.70 8.53
CA LEU A 209 16.81 10.47 8.36
C LEU A 209 15.49 10.53 9.15
N GLU A 210 15.56 10.95 10.41
CA GLU A 210 14.36 11.14 11.22
C GLU A 210 13.47 12.24 10.63
N LYS A 211 14.08 13.32 10.12
CA LYS A 211 13.38 14.42 9.42
C LYS A 211 12.69 14.00 8.13
N ALA A 212 13.13 12.89 7.54
CA ALA A 212 12.52 12.36 6.34
C ALA A 212 11.20 11.62 6.61
N ILE A 213 10.97 11.14 7.83
CA ILE A 213 9.73 10.46 8.22
C ILE A 213 8.64 11.50 8.51
N LEU A 214 7.57 11.46 7.71
CA LEU A 214 6.42 12.35 7.78
C LEU A 214 5.34 11.77 8.70
N ALA A 215 5.08 10.47 8.62
CA ALA A 215 4.14 9.75 9.48
C ALA A 215 4.51 8.27 9.59
N VAL A 216 4.01 7.62 10.64
CA VAL A 216 4.19 6.18 10.89
C VAL A 216 2.84 5.54 11.19
N GLY A 217 2.48 4.53 10.40
CA GLY A 217 1.29 3.71 10.58
C GLY A 217 1.64 2.32 11.13
N VAL A 218 0.82 1.80 12.04
CA VAL A 218 0.87 0.40 12.48
C VAL A 218 -0.49 -0.22 12.26
N THR A 219 -0.51 -1.31 11.50
CA THR A 219 -1.70 -2.03 11.09
C THR A 219 -1.68 -3.46 11.60
N ARG A 220 -2.84 -3.95 12.04
CA ARG A 220 -3.06 -5.37 12.34
C ARG A 220 -3.97 -6.00 11.30
N TYR A 221 -3.53 -7.11 10.72
CA TYR A 221 -4.28 -7.96 9.80
C TYR A 221 -4.56 -9.32 10.42
N VAL A 222 -5.69 -9.93 10.04
CA VAL A 222 -6.06 -11.28 10.45
C VAL A 222 -6.28 -12.14 9.21
N PHE A 223 -5.76 -13.36 9.22
CA PHE A 223 -6.06 -14.35 8.19
C PHE A 223 -7.39 -15.02 8.53
N LYS A 224 -8.26 -15.11 7.53
CA LYS A 224 -9.59 -15.71 7.65
C LYS A 224 -9.77 -16.81 6.64
N ASP A 225 -10.04 -18.02 7.11
CA ASP A 225 -10.59 -19.12 6.33
C ASP A 225 -12.12 -19.10 6.51
N GLY A 226 -12.81 -18.41 5.60
CA GLY A 226 -14.22 -18.08 5.74
C GLY A 226 -14.52 -17.27 7.02
N ARG A 227 -15.19 -17.88 8.00
CA ARG A 227 -15.49 -17.24 9.30
C ARG A 227 -14.45 -17.55 10.38
N ARG A 228 -13.52 -18.47 10.15
CA ARG A 228 -12.52 -18.88 11.12
C ARG A 228 -11.28 -18.03 10.97
N THR A 229 -10.71 -17.61 12.11
CA THR A 229 -9.42 -16.94 12.14
C THR A 229 -8.32 -17.98 12.15
N THR A 230 -7.35 -17.87 11.23
CA THR A 230 -6.18 -18.75 11.17
C THR A 230 -4.93 -18.02 11.67
N PRO A 231 -4.03 -18.70 12.40
CA PRO A 231 -2.78 -18.11 12.84
C PRO A 231 -1.89 -17.67 11.65
N PRO A 232 -1.23 -16.50 11.74
CA PRO A 232 -0.30 -16.03 10.72
C PRO A 232 0.83 -17.03 10.42
N ARG A 233 1.32 -17.77 11.42
CA ARG A 233 2.42 -18.72 11.24
C ARG A 233 2.13 -19.75 10.14
N GLY A 234 1.02 -20.48 10.25
CA GLY A 234 0.63 -21.45 9.23
C GLY A 234 0.38 -20.77 7.88
N SER A 235 -0.28 -19.61 7.86
CA SER A 235 -0.51 -18.88 6.61
C SER A 235 0.78 -18.35 5.95
N VAL A 236 1.82 -18.03 6.72
CA VAL A 236 3.13 -17.64 6.20
C VAL A 236 3.91 -18.84 5.68
N GLU A 237 3.84 -19.99 6.36
CA GLU A 237 4.44 -21.24 5.90
C GLU A 237 3.76 -21.76 4.61
N ASP A 238 2.42 -21.73 4.57
CA ASP A 238 1.62 -22.30 3.47
C ASP A 238 1.49 -21.37 2.26
N HIS A 239 1.44 -20.05 2.50
CA HIS A 239 1.14 -19.05 1.47
C HIS A 239 2.22 -18.01 1.28
N GLY A 240 3.21 -17.97 2.17
CA GLY A 240 4.36 -17.09 2.06
C GLY A 240 5.41 -17.59 1.05
N PRO A 241 6.49 -16.82 0.85
CA PRO A 241 7.60 -17.24 0.01
C PRO A 241 8.36 -18.43 0.63
N LEU A 242 8.78 -19.38 -0.21
CA LEU A 242 9.39 -20.67 0.16
C LEU A 242 10.64 -20.56 1.08
N SER A 243 11.26 -19.38 1.19
CA SER A 243 12.46 -19.15 1.99
C SER A 243 12.22 -19.03 3.51
N VAL A 244 10.97 -19.04 3.98
CA VAL A 244 10.64 -18.89 5.41
C VAL A 244 10.72 -20.22 6.18
N CYS A 245 10.72 -21.37 5.50
CA CYS A 245 10.39 -22.66 6.14
C CYS A 245 11.50 -23.41 6.90
N HIS A 246 12.77 -22.99 6.94
CA HIS A 246 13.80 -23.89 7.50
C HIS A 246 14.78 -23.36 8.56
N HIS A 247 14.82 -22.08 8.92
CA HIS A 247 15.94 -21.57 9.76
C HIS A 247 15.58 -20.53 10.82
N TRP A 248 14.34 -20.52 11.32
CA TRP A 248 13.96 -19.57 12.37
C TRP A 248 13.17 -20.24 13.48
N TRP A 249 13.88 -21.02 14.31
CA TRP A 249 13.80 -21.10 15.79
C TRP A 249 15.09 -21.77 16.28
#